data_AF-A0ABC8RZI9-F1
#
_entry.id   AF-A0ABC8RZI9-F1
#
_cell.length_a   1.000
_cell.length_b   1.000
_cell.length_c   1.000
_cell.angle_alpha   90.00
_cell.angle_beta   90.00
_cell.angle_gamma   90.00
#
_symmetry.space_group_name_H-M   'P 1'
#
loop_
_entity.id
_entity.type
_entity.pdbx_description
1 polymer ?
#
loop_
_entity_poly.entity_id
_entity_poly.type
_entity_poly.pdbx_seq_one_letter_code
_entity_poly.pdbx_strand_id
1 'polypeptide(L)' 'MEHFVAAQVNRQHDSQQGIVAETNQWTAPSPCFLKINIDGAISEAKESAGAGVVVRDWNGRFVAGHSRRIP' A
#
# COMPACT_ATOMS: atom_id res chain seq x y z
N MET A 1 -7.62 13.38 -19.84
CA MET A 1 -7.76 13.74 -18.41
C MET A 1 -9.17 13.33 -18.02
N GLU A 2 -9.34 12.03 -17.73
CA GLU A 2 -10.66 11.45 -17.49
C GLU A 2 -11.03 11.60 -16.01
N HIS A 3 -12.16 12.25 -15.78
CA HIS A 3 -12.76 12.46 -14.48
C HIS A 3 -13.62 11.23 -14.14
N PHE A 4 -13.25 10.47 -13.12
CA PHE A 4 -14.13 9.44 -12.55
C PHE A 4 -15.18 10.11 -11.66
N VAL A 5 -16.44 10.01 -12.06
CA VAL A 5 -17.61 10.42 -11.27
C VAL A 5 -18.04 9.23 -10.41
N ALA A 6 -17.96 9.37 -9.08
CA ALA A 6 -18.49 8.39 -8.15
C ALA A 6 -20.01 8.53 -8.07
N ALA A 7 -20.75 7.54 -8.57
CA ALA A 7 -22.18 7.45 -8.38
C ALA A 7 -22.49 6.96 -6.95
N GLN A 8 -23.11 7.81 -6.15
CA GLN A 8 -23.73 7.42 -4.89
C GLN A 8 -25.11 6.83 -5.17
N VAL A 9 -25.37 5.61 -4.68
CA VAL A 9 -26.72 5.07 -4.51
C VAL A 9 -26.84 4.57 -3.08
N ASN A 10 -27.87 5.03 -2.38
CA ASN A 10 -28.12 4.83 -0.96
C ASN A 10 -29.51 4.20 -0.78
N ARG A 11 -29.64 3.32 0.24
CA ARG A 11 -30.83 2.75 0.94
C ARG A 11 -30.96 1.22 0.86
N GLN A 12 -31.31 0.48 1.93
CA GLN A 12 -31.48 0.77 3.37
C GLN A 12 -31.69 -0.58 4.11
N HIS A 13 -31.37 -0.58 5.42
CA HIS A 13 -31.87 -1.47 6.50
C HIS A 13 -31.70 -2.99 6.37
N ASP A 14 -30.71 -3.54 7.09
CA ASP A 14 -31.05 -4.56 8.09
C ASP A 14 -30.02 -4.62 9.24
N SER A 15 -30.56 -4.85 10.45
CA SER A 15 -29.96 -5.18 11.74
C SER A 15 -28.61 -4.57 12.20
N GLN A 16 -28.67 -3.89 13.35
CA GLN A 16 -27.52 -3.50 14.17
C GLN A 16 -26.75 -4.74 14.68
N GLN A 17 -25.75 -5.17 13.92
CA GLN A 17 -24.58 -5.84 14.46
C GLN A 17 -23.41 -4.94 14.10
N GLY A 18 -22.70 -4.41 15.09
CA GLY A 18 -21.51 -3.61 14.87
C GLY A 18 -20.42 -4.49 14.27
N ILE A 19 -20.48 -4.69 12.96
CA ILE A 19 -19.36 -5.22 12.19
C ILE A 19 -18.31 -4.14 12.32
N VAL A 20 -17.37 -4.31 13.26
CA VAL A 20 -16.08 -3.66 13.15
C VAL A 20 -15.56 -4.18 11.83
N ALA A 21 -15.78 -3.42 10.76
CA ALA A 21 -15.11 -3.66 9.50
C ALA A 21 -13.64 -3.58 9.88
N GLU A 22 -12.99 -4.73 10.02
CA GLU A 22 -11.55 -4.77 10.11
C GLU A 22 -11.08 -4.12 8.82
N THR A 23 -10.77 -2.84 8.91
CA THR A 23 -10.06 -2.20 7.85
C THR A 23 -8.74 -2.94 7.84
N ASN A 24 -8.49 -3.70 6.77
CA ASN A 24 -7.15 -4.22 6.43
C ASN A 24 -6.21 -3.04 6.10
N GLN A 25 -6.29 -1.98 6.90
CA GLN A 25 -5.53 -0.78 6.81
C GLN A 25 -4.29 -1.01 7.64
N TRP A 26 -3.16 -0.77 6.99
CA TRP A 26 -1.89 -0.91 7.64
C TRP A 26 -1.80 0.02 8.86
N THR A 27 -1.37 -0.54 10.00
CA THR A 27 -1.04 0.20 11.22
C THR A 27 0.47 0.23 11.43
N ALA A 28 0.96 1.30 12.07
CA ALA A 28 2.37 1.41 12.42
C ALA A 28 2.82 0.23 13.28
N PRO A 29 4.03 -0.31 13.06
CA PRO A 29 4.52 -1.43 13.86
C PRO A 29 4.87 -0.91 15.26
N SER A 30 4.96 -1.82 16.23
CA SER A 30 5.40 -1.45 17.58
C SER A 30 6.81 -0.82 17.58
N PRO A 31 7.19 -0.05 18.61
CA PRO A 31 8.56 0.44 18.74
C PRO A 31 9.60 -0.66 18.58
N CYS A 32 10.75 -0.31 17.99
CA CYS A 32 11.85 -1.22 17.64
C CYS A 32 11.58 -2.20 16.49
N PHE A 33 10.45 -2.10 15.80
CA PHE A 33 10.20 -2.82 14.54
C PHE A 33 10.38 -1.90 13.31
N LEU A 34 10.66 -2.53 12.17
CA LEU A 34 10.78 -1.87 10.88
C LEU A 34 9.63 -2.26 9.96
N LYS A 35 9.15 -1.31 9.16
CA LYS A 35 8.32 -1.57 7.98
C LYS A 35 9.20 -1.64 6.75
N ILE A 36 8.97 -2.67 5.94
CA ILE A 36 9.64 -2.84 4.65
C ILE A 36 8.57 -2.89 3.56
N ASN A 37 8.54 -1.87 2.71
CA ASN A 37 7.73 -1.87 1.48
C ASN A 37 8.60 -2.39 0.34
N ILE A 38 8.06 -3.31 -0.47
CA ILE A 38 8.72 -3.87 -1.65
C ILE A 38 7.78 -3.65 -2.83
N ASP A 39 8.31 -3.20 -3.96
CA ASP A 39 7.55 -3.04 -5.19
C ASP A 39 8.35 -3.45 -6.43
N GLY A 40 7.65 -3.90 -7.47
CA GLY A 40 8.22 -4.32 -8.73
C GLY A 40 7.80 -3.40 -9.87
N ALA A 41 8.69 -3.20 -10.83
CA ALA A 41 8.40 -2.45 -12.05
C ALA A 41 8.87 -3.23 -13.28
N ILE A 42 8.03 -3.28 -14.32
CA ILE A 42 8.34 -3.90 -15.61
C ILE A 42 8.23 -2.82 -16.70
N SER A 43 9.17 -2.84 -17.64
CA SER A 43 9.15 -1.99 -18.83
C SER A 43 9.34 -2.86 -20.07
N GLU A 44 8.25 -3.07 -20.81
CA GLU A 44 8.26 -3.83 -22.06
C GLU A 44 9.13 -3.15 -23.12
N ALA A 45 8.99 -1.84 -23.30
CA ALA A 45 9.78 -1.07 -24.27
C ALA A 45 11.30 -1.12 -24.04
N LYS A 46 11.73 -1.42 -22.80
CA LYS A 46 13.14 -1.54 -22.43
C LYS A 46 13.56 -2.99 -22.16
N GLU A 47 12.66 -3.95 -22.37
CA GLU A 47 12.85 -5.38 -22.05
C GLU A 47 13.52 -5.57 -20.69
N SER A 48 12.98 -4.90 -19.67
CA SER A 48 13.62 -4.84 -18.36
C SER A 48 12.63 -4.89 -17.21
N ALA A 49 13.10 -5.40 -16.08
CA ALA A 49 12.39 -5.38 -14.82
C ALA A 49 13.28 -4.86 -13.68
N GLY A 50 12.66 -4.36 -12.64
CA GLY A 50 13.34 -3.88 -11.44
C GLY A 50 12.51 -4.13 -10.19
N ALA A 51 13.21 -4.19 -9.05
CA ALA A 51 12.59 -4.21 -7.73
C ALA A 51 13.12 -3.05 -6.90
N GLY A 52 12.24 -2.46 -6.09
CA GLY A 52 12.53 -1.40 -5.13
C GLY A 52 12.13 -1.80 -3.73
N VAL A 53 12.91 -1.37 -2.74
CA VAL A 53 12.65 -1.57 -1.32
C VAL A 53 12.79 -0.24 -0.59
N VAL A 54 11.85 0.03 0.32
CA VAL A 54 11.91 1.17 1.27
C VAL A 54 11.70 0.65 2.68
N VAL A 55 12.65 0.97 3.56
CA VAL A 55 12.64 0.62 4.98
C VAL A 55 12.31 1.85 5.81
N ARG A 56 11.36 1.73 6.74
CA ARG A 56 10.95 2.78 7.67
C ARG A 56 10.94 2.27 9.11
N ASP A 57 11.23 3.16 10.06
CA ASP A 57 11.06 2.87 11.48
C ASP A 57 9.57 2.93 11.91
N TRP A 58 9.31 2.65 13.18
CA TRP A 58 7.96 2.69 13.76
C TRP A 58 7.31 4.08 13.77
N ASN A 59 8.10 5.15 13.65
CA ASN A 59 7.61 6.53 13.48
C ASN A 59 7.38 6.88 12.00
N GLY A 60 7.58 5.93 11.08
CA GLY A 60 7.47 6.14 9.63
C GLY A 60 8.67 6.86 9.01
N ARG A 61 9.74 7.12 9.78
CA ARG A 61 10.96 7.77 9.27
C ARG A 61 11.69 6.82 8.34
N PHE A 62 12.21 7.36 7.24
CA PHE A 62 13.03 6.60 6.31
C PHE A 62 14.34 6.17 6.97
N VAL A 63 14.66 4.88 6.86
CA VAL A 63 15.90 4.29 7.37
C VAL A 63 16.86 3.96 6.24
N ALA A 64 16.35 3.27 5.21
CA ALA A 64 17.14 2.83 4.06
C ALA A 64 16.24 2.56 2.86
N GLY A 65 16.85 2.56 1.68
CA GLY A 65 16.19 2.18 0.44
C GLY A 65 17.19 1.53 -0.51
N HIS A 66 16.69 0.61 -1.33
CA HIS A 66 17.49 -0.02 -2.37
C HIS A 66 16.65 -0.25 -3.62
N SER A 67 17.29 -0.19 -4.77
CA SER A 67 16.68 -0.59 -6.03
C SER A 67 17.67 -1.40 -6.84
N ARG A 68 17.15 -2.39 -7.56
CA ARG A 68 17.97 -3.26 -8.39
C ARG A 68 17.23 -3.61 -9.68
N ARG A 69 17.93 -3.49 -10.81
CA ARG A 69 17.51 -4.11 -12.08
C ARG A 69 17.62 -5.63 -11.92
N ILE A 70 16.54 -6.32 -12.22
CA ILE A 70 16.51 -7.79 -12.23
C ILE A 70 17.17 -8.23 -13.54
N PRO A 71 18.21 -9.10 -13.49
CA PRO A 71 18.87 -9.62 -14.68
C PRO A 71 17.91 -10.35 -15.62
#